data_AF-A0A4U2ZYF9-F1
#
_entry.id   AF-A0A4U2ZYF9-F1
#
_cell.length_a   1.000
_cell.length_b   1.000
_cell.length_c   1.000
_cell.angle_alpha   90.00
_cell.angle_beta   90.00
_cell.angle_gamma   90.00
#
_symmetry.space_group_name_H-M   'P 1'
#
loop_
_entity.id
_entity.type
_entity.pdbx_description
1 polymer ?
#
loop_
_entity_poly.entity_id
_entity_poly.type
_entity_poly.pdbx_seq_one_letter_code
_entity_poly.pdbx_strand_id
1 'polypeptide(L)'
;LRTIADTPSKYEIDEMIQSADLIYLGGGNYIQMVTEWKELKLDEKLLSALQQGTLIAGYSAGAMCWFTSSIRSDYEGSGYIECNGWGIVNKRFCPHYNQLNRMNAFHSFLQNHQGNIEGIALEDNCALYITEE
;
A
#
# COMPACT_ATOMS: atom_id res chain seq x y z
N LEU A 1 -4.86 -5.96 21.35
CA LEU A 1 -4.86 -6.55 19.99
C LEU A 1 -5.59 -7.88 20.03
N ARG A 2 -6.59 -8.11 19.17
CA ARG A 2 -7.07 -9.46 18.88
C ARG A 2 -6.17 -10.05 17.80
N THR A 3 -5.32 -11.01 18.16
CA THR A 3 -4.53 -11.79 17.19
C THR A 3 -5.35 -13.01 16.83
N ILE A 4 -5.68 -13.19 15.56
CA ILE A 4 -6.43 -14.36 15.10
C ILE A 4 -5.42 -15.48 14.82
N ALA A 5 -5.63 -16.63 15.47
CA ALA A 5 -4.76 -17.80 15.30
C ALA A 5 -5.16 -18.66 14.09
N ASP A 6 -6.45 -18.63 13.73
CA ASP A 6 -7.02 -19.37 12.61
C ASP A 6 -7.33 -18.45 11.43
N THR A 7 -7.42 -19.00 10.22
CA THR A 7 -7.82 -18.21 9.04
C THR A 7 -9.31 -17.85 9.15
N PRO A 8 -9.68 -16.56 9.26
CA PRO A 8 -11.08 -16.16 9.35
C PRO A 8 -11.82 -16.47 8.04
N SER A 9 -13.10 -16.82 8.16
CA SER A 9 -14.00 -16.94 7.02
C SER A 9 -14.21 -15.59 6.33
N LYS A 10 -14.69 -15.61 5.08
CA LYS A 10 -15.01 -14.37 4.34
C LYS A 10 -16.03 -13.50 5.09
N TYR A 11 -16.98 -14.12 5.79
CA TYR A 11 -17.96 -13.40 6.60
C TYR A 11 -17.32 -12.70 7.80
N GLU A 12 -16.45 -13.40 8.52
CA GLU A 12 -15.72 -12.81 9.66
C GLU A 12 -14.81 -11.67 9.23
N ILE A 13 -14.14 -11.80 8.07
CA ILE A 13 -13.33 -10.71 7.50
C ILE A 13 -14.20 -9.47 7.26
N ASP A 14 -15.39 -9.63 6.71
CA ASP A 14 -16.30 -8.52 6.42
C ASP A 14 -16.80 -7.83 7.69
N GLU A 15 -17.24 -8.61 8.69
CA GLU A 15 -17.63 -8.06 9.99
C GLU A 15 -16.48 -7.32 10.68
N MET A 16 -15.27 -7.88 10.61
CA MET A 16 -14.09 -7.26 11.22
C MET A 16 -13.72 -5.94 10.56
N ILE A 17 -13.78 -5.86 9.21
CA ILE A 17 -13.49 -4.62 8.49
C ILE A 17 -14.55 -3.55 8.78
N GLN A 18 -15.83 -3.91 8.76
CA GLN A 18 -16.93 -2.97 8.96
C GLN A 18 -17.01 -2.43 10.40
N SER A 19 -16.61 -3.24 11.39
CA SER A 19 -16.67 -2.84 12.79
C SER A 19 -15.40 -2.14 13.31
N ALA A 20 -14.37 -1.97 12.46
CA ALA A 20 -13.10 -1.40 12.88
C ALA A 20 -13.11 0.13 12.89
N ASP A 21 -12.64 0.73 13.99
CA ASP A 21 -12.33 2.16 14.06
C ASP A 21 -11.02 2.50 13.31
N LEU A 22 -10.07 1.55 13.32
CA LEU A 22 -8.75 1.67 12.70
C LEU A 22 -8.36 0.35 12.03
N ILE A 23 -7.92 0.44 10.78
CA ILE A 23 -7.30 -0.67 10.04
C ILE A 23 -5.85 -0.32 9.76
N TYR A 24 -4.94 -1.25 10.07
CA TYR A 24 -3.51 -1.09 9.83
C TYR A 24 -3.00 -2.17 8.87
N LEU A 25 -2.59 -1.75 7.68
CA LEU A 25 -1.97 -2.61 6.67
C LEU A 25 -0.45 -2.65 6.92
N GLY A 26 0.05 -3.79 7.39
CA GLY A 26 1.46 -4.00 7.64
C GLY A 26 2.33 -4.06 6.38
N GLY A 27 3.64 -4.13 6.57
CA GLY A 27 4.60 -4.43 5.49
C GLY A 27 4.68 -5.93 5.20
N GLY A 28 5.27 -6.29 4.06
CA GLY A 28 5.40 -7.70 3.68
C GLY A 28 5.77 -7.89 2.21
N ASN A 29 5.53 -9.10 1.71
CA ASN A 29 5.66 -9.39 0.29
C ASN A 29 4.47 -8.79 -0.47
N TYR A 30 4.71 -7.68 -1.17
CA TYR A 30 3.64 -6.93 -1.84
C TYR A 30 2.89 -7.77 -2.88
N ILE A 31 3.58 -8.67 -3.60
CA ILE A 31 2.95 -9.54 -4.60
C ILE A 31 1.99 -10.52 -3.94
N GLN A 32 2.42 -11.19 -2.87
CA GLN A 32 1.54 -12.10 -2.12
C GLN A 32 0.34 -11.36 -1.53
N MET A 33 0.57 -10.19 -0.94
CA MET A 33 -0.48 -9.34 -0.38
C MET A 33 -1.53 -8.97 -1.43
N VAL A 34 -1.14 -8.40 -2.58
CA VAL A 34 -2.12 -8.00 -3.61
C VAL A 34 -2.83 -9.19 -4.25
N THR A 35 -2.17 -10.35 -4.35
CA THR A 35 -2.80 -11.59 -4.84
C THR A 35 -3.92 -12.03 -3.89
N GLU A 36 -3.63 -12.13 -2.58
CA GLU A 36 -4.63 -12.50 -1.58
C GLU A 36 -5.76 -11.46 -1.47
N TRP A 37 -5.41 -10.17 -1.51
CA TRP A 37 -6.37 -9.07 -1.42
C TRP A 37 -7.32 -9.03 -2.59
N LYS A 38 -6.87 -9.40 -3.79
CA LYS A 38 -7.72 -9.47 -4.98
C LYS A 38 -8.80 -10.54 -4.83
N GLU A 39 -8.47 -11.71 -4.29
CA GLU A 39 -9.45 -12.79 -4.06
C GLU A 39 -10.50 -12.41 -3.00
N LEU A 40 -10.13 -11.51 -2.08
CA LEU A 40 -11.00 -11.00 -1.03
C LEU A 40 -11.68 -9.67 -1.38
N LYS A 41 -11.40 -9.07 -2.54
CA LYS A 41 -11.89 -7.72 -2.91
C LYS A 41 -11.62 -6.69 -1.81
N LEU A 42 -10.40 -6.74 -1.25
CA LEU A 42 -10.05 -5.94 -0.08
C LEU A 42 -10.06 -4.44 -0.37
N ASP A 43 -9.72 -4.05 -1.60
CA ASP A 43 -9.83 -2.68 -2.10
C ASP A 43 -11.25 -2.11 -1.91
N GLU A 44 -12.26 -2.82 -2.42
CA GLU A 44 -13.68 -2.42 -2.32
C GLU A 44 -14.12 -2.32 -0.84
N LYS A 45 -13.70 -3.27 -0.01
CA LYS A 45 -14.08 -3.34 1.41
C LYS A 45 -13.44 -2.23 2.23
N LEU A 46 -12.16 -1.96 2.02
CA LEU A 46 -11.45 -0.90 2.72
C LEU A 46 -11.94 0.48 2.30
N LEU A 47 -12.25 0.70 1.01
CA LEU A 47 -12.87 1.95 0.57
C LEU A 47 -14.24 2.16 1.21
N SER A 48 -15.05 1.11 1.34
CA SER A 48 -16.34 1.18 2.02
C SER A 48 -16.19 1.51 3.51
N ALA A 49 -15.19 0.94 4.19
CA ALA A 49 -14.88 1.26 5.59
C ALA A 49 -14.41 2.71 5.76
N LEU A 50 -13.52 3.19 4.86
CA LEU A 50 -13.05 4.57 4.85
C LEU A 50 -14.22 5.57 4.74
N GLN A 51 -15.18 5.29 3.84
CA GLN A 51 -16.40 6.09 3.67
C GLN A 51 -17.32 6.09 4.91
N GLN A 52 -17.20 5.08 5.78
CA GLN A 52 -17.94 4.99 7.04
C GLN A 52 -17.18 5.63 8.22
N GLY A 53 -16.01 6.22 7.96
CA GLY A 53 -15.21 6.93 8.97
C GLY A 53 -14.10 6.10 9.60
N THR A 54 -13.86 4.87 9.15
CA THR A 54 -12.72 4.06 9.61
C THR A 54 -11.42 4.72 9.17
N LEU A 55 -10.49 4.94 10.12
CA LEU A 55 -9.15 5.39 9.78
C LEU A 55 -8.36 4.21 9.22
N ILE A 56 -7.64 4.41 8.10
CA ILE A 56 -6.81 3.37 7.52
C ILE A 56 -5.37 3.86 7.40
N ALA A 57 -4.43 3.06 7.91
CA ALA A 57 -3.01 3.32 7.86
C ALA A 57 -2.29 2.19 7.14
N GLY A 58 -1.28 2.54 6.35
CA GLY A 58 -0.42 1.58 5.66
C GLY A 58 1.04 1.81 6.01
N TYR A 59 1.80 0.73 6.20
CA TYR A 59 3.24 0.77 6.41
C TYR A 59 3.97 -0.02 5.33
N SER A 60 5.01 0.58 4.75
CA SER A 60 5.82 -0.05 3.70
C SER A 60 4.92 -0.60 2.57
N ALA A 61 4.92 -1.91 2.32
CA ALA A 61 4.04 -2.57 1.36
C ALA A 61 2.55 -2.25 1.54
N GLY A 62 2.07 -2.11 2.78
CA GLY A 62 0.69 -1.74 3.07
C GLY A 62 0.33 -0.30 2.72
N ALA A 63 1.30 0.60 2.57
CA ALA A 63 1.08 1.95 2.07
C ALA A 63 1.04 1.99 0.54
N MET A 64 1.78 1.10 -0.12
CA MET A 64 1.99 1.13 -1.58
C MET A 64 0.69 0.94 -2.38
N CYS A 65 -0.25 0.14 -1.86
CA CYS A 65 -1.48 -0.21 -2.57
C CYS A 65 -2.44 0.97 -2.80
N TRP A 66 -2.33 2.05 -2.04
CA TRP A 66 -3.20 3.22 -2.21
C TRP A 66 -2.88 4.04 -3.47
N PHE A 67 -1.65 3.94 -3.95
CA PHE A 67 -1.13 4.77 -5.03
C PHE A 67 -1.34 4.13 -6.40
N THR A 68 -1.15 4.90 -7.47
CA THR A 68 -1.21 4.37 -8.85
C THR A 68 -0.15 3.30 -9.07
N SER A 69 1.09 3.61 -8.71
CA SER A 69 2.19 2.65 -8.71
C SER A 69 3.24 3.01 -7.68
N SER A 70 4.12 2.05 -7.39
CA SER A 70 5.21 2.17 -6.42
C SER A 70 6.39 1.32 -6.86
N ILE A 71 7.53 1.47 -6.19
CA ILE A 71 8.65 0.55 -6.32
C ILE A 71 8.73 -0.43 -5.15
N ARG A 72 9.06 -1.69 -5.45
CA ARG A 72 9.32 -2.76 -4.48
C ARG A 72 10.67 -3.40 -4.75
N SER A 73 11.22 -4.12 -3.78
CA SER A 73 12.37 -5.00 -4.02
C SER A 73 12.02 -6.04 -5.08
N ASP A 74 12.97 -6.34 -5.96
CA ASP A 74 12.90 -7.53 -6.79
C ASP A 74 13.07 -8.77 -5.89
N TYR A 75 12.13 -9.72 -6.01
CA TYR A 75 12.14 -10.93 -5.18
C TYR A 75 12.92 -12.07 -5.86
N GLU A 76 13.17 -11.97 -7.16
CA GLU A 76 13.89 -12.97 -7.97
C GLU A 76 15.31 -12.51 -8.33
N GLY A 77 15.71 -11.32 -7.87
CA GLY A 77 16.95 -10.67 -8.29
C GLY A 77 17.43 -9.61 -7.31
N SER A 78 18.29 -8.72 -7.80
CA SER A 78 18.79 -7.57 -7.04
C SER A 78 18.21 -6.28 -7.58
N GLY A 79 17.83 -5.37 -6.68
CA GLY A 79 17.36 -4.04 -7.04
C GLY A 79 15.88 -3.84 -6.78
N TYR A 80 15.29 -2.92 -7.54
CA TYR A 80 13.91 -2.49 -7.36
C TYR A 80 13.17 -2.49 -8.69
N ILE A 81 11.90 -2.89 -8.63
CA ILE A 81 11.01 -2.96 -9.79
C ILE A 81 9.69 -2.28 -9.45
N GLU A 82 9.00 -1.79 -10.48
CA GLU A 82 7.69 -1.19 -10.33
C GLU A 82 6.63 -2.24 -9.99
N CYS A 83 5.62 -1.81 -9.24
CA CYS A 83 4.38 -2.54 -9.04
C CYS A 83 3.18 -1.57 -9.03
N ASN A 84 2.03 -2.04 -9.52
CA ASN A 84 0.79 -1.27 -9.51
C ASN A 84 0.10 -1.33 -8.14
N GLY A 85 -0.64 -0.28 -7.80
CA GLY A 85 -1.60 -0.26 -6.70
C GLY A 85 -3.04 -0.11 -7.21
N TRP A 86 -3.95 0.23 -6.30
CA TRP A 86 -5.37 0.47 -6.57
C TRP A 86 -5.64 1.83 -7.20
N GLY A 87 -4.67 2.75 -7.18
CA GLY A 87 -4.79 4.04 -7.87
C GLY A 87 -5.75 5.04 -7.24
N ILE A 88 -6.04 4.90 -5.93
CA ILE A 88 -6.87 5.84 -5.17
C ILE A 88 -6.17 7.20 -5.08
N VAL A 89 -4.87 7.20 -4.84
CA VAL A 89 -4.01 8.37 -4.88
C VAL A 89 -3.28 8.38 -6.21
N ASN A 90 -3.61 9.36 -7.07
CA ASN A 90 -3.00 9.52 -8.40
C ASN A 90 -1.57 10.09 -8.34
N LYS A 91 -0.68 9.34 -7.70
CA LYS A 91 0.75 9.61 -7.54
C LYS A 91 1.52 8.30 -7.62
N ARG A 92 2.81 8.40 -7.90
CA ARG A 92 3.78 7.31 -7.74
C ARG A 92 4.34 7.34 -6.33
N PHE A 93 4.58 6.18 -5.71
CA PHE A 93 4.99 6.12 -4.31
C PHE A 93 6.35 5.44 -4.12
N CYS A 94 7.12 5.93 -3.13
CA CYS A 94 8.34 5.30 -2.67
C CYS A 94 8.40 5.28 -1.14
N PRO A 95 8.23 4.11 -0.49
CA PRO A 95 8.55 3.97 0.93
C PRO A 95 10.07 3.87 1.13
N HIS A 96 10.58 4.10 2.33
CA HIS A 96 12.00 3.93 2.70
C HIS A 96 12.96 4.76 1.81
N TYR A 97 12.59 5.98 1.47
CA TYR A 97 13.31 6.83 0.53
C TYR A 97 14.74 7.19 0.98
N ASN A 98 15.02 7.15 2.27
CA ASN A 98 16.36 7.29 2.85
C ASN A 98 17.31 6.12 2.51
N GLN A 99 16.83 5.04 1.88
CA GLN A 99 17.67 3.97 1.35
C GLN A 99 18.25 4.38 -0.02
N LEU A 100 19.55 4.67 -0.09
CA LEU A 100 20.21 5.22 -1.28
C LEU A 100 19.92 4.45 -2.59
N ASN A 101 19.97 3.11 -2.55
CA ASN A 101 19.70 2.29 -3.73
C ASN A 101 18.23 2.41 -4.18
N ARG A 102 17.30 2.49 -3.23
CA ARG A 102 15.88 2.66 -3.50
C ARG A 102 15.58 4.05 -4.04
N MET A 103 16.16 5.08 -3.43
CA MET A 103 16.10 6.46 -3.88
C MET A 103 16.52 6.58 -5.35
N ASN A 104 17.71 6.06 -5.69
CA ASN A 104 18.23 6.08 -7.05
C ASN A 104 17.31 5.33 -8.04
N ALA A 105 16.77 4.18 -7.63
CA ALA A 105 15.83 3.43 -8.44
C ALA A 105 14.53 4.21 -8.67
N PHE A 106 14.00 4.89 -7.65
CA PHE A 106 12.79 5.71 -7.77
C PHE A 106 12.99 6.90 -8.71
N HIS A 107 14.11 7.60 -8.62
CA HIS A 107 14.45 8.68 -9.56
C HIS A 107 14.54 8.18 -11.00
N SER A 108 15.25 7.07 -11.22
CA SER A 108 15.36 6.45 -12.55
C SER A 108 13.99 6.04 -13.08
N PHE A 109 13.15 5.48 -12.21
CA PHE A 109 11.78 5.09 -12.52
C PHE A 109 10.92 6.29 -12.95
N LEU A 110 10.98 7.42 -12.23
CA LEU A 110 10.25 8.64 -12.57
C LEU A 110 10.73 9.26 -13.89
N GLN A 111 12.05 9.25 -14.17
CA GLN A 111 12.63 9.80 -15.39
C GLN A 111 12.28 8.98 -16.64
N ASN A 112 12.16 7.67 -16.51
CA ASN A 112 11.93 6.76 -17.64
C ASN A 112 10.45 6.63 -18.04
N HIS A 113 9.52 7.09 -17.21
CA HIS A 113 8.09 6.99 -17.51
C HIS A 113 7.58 8.21 -18.28
N GLN A 114 6.85 7.93 -19.36
CA GLN A 114 6.06 8.95 -20.03
C GLN A 114 4.80 9.27 -19.20
N GLY A 115 4.48 10.56 -19.07
CA GLY A 115 3.30 11.03 -18.35
C GLY A 115 3.63 11.82 -17.08
N ASN A 116 2.85 12.86 -16.83
CA ASN A 116 3.09 13.87 -15.80
C ASN A 116 2.57 13.46 -14.41
N ILE A 117 2.71 12.18 -14.03
CA ILE A 117 2.30 11.70 -12.69
C ILE A 117 3.47 11.91 -11.72
N GLU A 118 3.25 12.79 -10.75
CA GLU A 118 4.21 13.14 -9.71
C GLU A 118 4.46 11.98 -8.73
N GLY A 119 5.65 11.99 -8.12
CA GLY A 119 6.03 11.03 -7.08
C GLY A 119 5.92 11.61 -5.68
N ILE A 120 5.49 10.80 -4.72
CA ILE A 120 5.59 11.05 -3.28
C ILE A 120 6.54 10.00 -2.70
N ALA A 121 7.54 10.45 -1.95
CA ALA A 121 8.50 9.58 -1.31
C ALA A 121 8.52 9.82 0.20
N LEU A 122 8.54 8.75 0.98
CA LEU A 122 8.60 8.80 2.44
C LEU A 122 9.86 8.10 2.94
N GLU A 123 10.59 8.77 3.81
CA GLU A 123 11.68 8.19 4.58
C GLU A 123 11.14 7.31 5.73
N ASP A 124 12.01 6.49 6.29
CA ASP A 124 11.70 5.78 7.53
C ASP A 124 11.31 6.76 8.65
N ASN A 125 10.32 6.38 9.45
CA ASN A 125 9.77 7.19 10.54
C ASN A 125 9.04 8.48 10.10
N CYS A 126 8.72 8.61 8.80
CA CYS A 126 7.80 9.64 8.30
C CYS A 126 6.40 9.05 8.06
N ALA A 127 5.39 9.90 8.18
CA ALA A 127 4.01 9.57 7.82
C ALA A 127 3.45 10.63 6.87
N LEU A 128 2.66 10.17 5.89
CA LEU A 128 1.82 11.02 5.07
C LEU A 128 0.38 10.86 5.57
N TYR A 129 -0.22 11.96 5.99
CA TYR A 129 -1.65 11.98 6.32
C TYR A 129 -2.41 12.60 5.14
N ILE A 130 -3.36 11.85 4.59
CA ILE A 130 -4.21 12.27 3.48
C ILE A 130 -5.62 12.45 4.01
N THR A 131 -6.18 13.63 3.79
CA THR A 131 -7.57 13.95 4.12
C THR A 131 -8.29 14.43 2.86
N GLU A 132 -9.60 14.24 2.81
CA GLU A 132 -10.42 15.02 1.89
C GLU A 132 -10.46 16.47 2.42
N GLU A 133 -10.26 17.47 1.54
CA GLU A 133 -10.62 18.86 1.83
C GLU A 133 -12.12 19.07 1.68
#